data_AF-A0A0G4Q6L4-F1
#
_entry.id   AF-A0A0G4Q6L4-F1
#
_cell.length_a   1.000
_cell.length_b   1.000
_cell.length_c   1.000
_cell.angle_alpha   90.00
_cell.angle_beta   90.00
_cell.angle_gamma   90.00
#
_symmetry.space_group_name_H-M   'P 1'
#
loop_
_entity.id
_entity.type
_entity.pdbx_description
1 polymer ?
#
loop_
_entity_poly.entity_id
_entity_poly.type
_entity_poly.pdbx_seq_one_letter_code
_entity_poly.pdbx_strand_id
1 'polypeptide(L)'
;MGTRETTDAFATQEQRGEIVGAYTVVKTEDGDYLTHTMAIADIYAIRDRSTAWKAWISKKKSCPWVTDEEQMILKTVVKQAAKYWPRRERLDKAIDYVNTEAGEGIDFGNEQQEPRDITPASEDQLKAITDLMLKVNGEWSDAFFTFISKKFNHQISSPEQLTAFEANTIIDMLRKKAEGK
;
A
#
# COMPACT_ATOMS: atom_id res chain seq x y z
N MET A 1 14.04 -9.28 -43.76
CA MET A 1 13.14 -8.39 -44.55
C MET A 1 11.89 -8.23 -43.70
N GLY A 2 11.79 -7.14 -42.93
CA GLY A 2 10.68 -6.96 -41.99
C GLY A 2 9.39 -6.71 -42.77
N THR A 3 8.40 -7.58 -42.59
CA THR A 3 7.04 -7.34 -43.07
C THR A 3 6.55 -6.05 -42.42
N ARG A 4 6.15 -5.09 -43.25
CA ARG A 4 5.56 -3.84 -42.78
C ARG A 4 4.20 -4.21 -42.18
N GLU A 5 4.12 -4.23 -40.86
CA GLU A 5 2.84 -4.47 -40.18
C GLU A 5 1.91 -3.31 -40.51
N THR A 6 0.82 -3.62 -41.22
CA THR A 6 -0.20 -2.65 -41.57
C THR A 6 -1.13 -2.55 -40.36
N THR A 7 -1.00 -1.50 -39.56
CA THR A 7 -1.89 -1.29 -38.40
C THR A 7 -3.26 -0.85 -38.90
N ASP A 8 -4.28 -1.68 -38.68
CA ASP A 8 -5.68 -1.29 -38.88
C ASP A 8 -6.26 -0.80 -37.54
N ALA A 9 -6.47 0.52 -37.45
CA ALA A 9 -6.99 1.18 -36.26
C ALA A 9 -8.43 0.74 -35.92
N PHE A 10 -9.19 0.25 -36.90
CA PHE A 10 -10.60 -0.11 -36.74
C PHE A 10 -10.84 -1.62 -36.75
N ALA A 11 -9.78 -2.44 -36.83
CA ALA A 11 -9.90 -3.89 -36.70
C ALA A 11 -10.64 -4.27 -35.41
N THR A 12 -11.47 -5.30 -35.45
CA THR A 12 -12.12 -5.83 -34.26
C THR A 12 -11.10 -6.54 -33.37
N GLN A 13 -11.46 -6.82 -32.12
CA GLN A 13 -10.56 -7.54 -31.21
C GLN A 13 -10.15 -8.92 -31.75
N GLU A 14 -11.11 -9.63 -32.33
CA GLU A 14 -10.89 -10.94 -32.94
C GLU A 14 -9.89 -10.88 -34.11
N GLN A 15 -9.87 -9.75 -34.84
CA GLN A 15 -8.92 -9.53 -35.94
C GLN A 15 -7.53 -9.14 -35.45
N ARG A 16 -7.43 -8.53 -34.26
CA ARG A 16 -6.16 -8.10 -33.66
C ARG A 16 -5.42 -9.21 -32.90
N GLY A 17 -6.15 -10.21 -32.42
CA GLY A 17 -5.60 -11.29 -31.60
C GLY A 17 -5.43 -10.91 -30.13
N GLU A 18 -4.62 -11.68 -29.40
CA GLU A 18 -4.40 -11.45 -27.97
C GLU A 18 -3.53 -10.21 -27.70
N ILE A 19 -3.84 -9.49 -26.62
CA ILE A 19 -3.05 -8.33 -26.19
C ILE A 19 -1.73 -8.83 -25.60
N VAL A 20 -0.62 -8.53 -26.28
CA VAL A 20 0.74 -8.89 -25.82
C VAL A 20 1.39 -7.83 -24.94
N GLY A 21 0.87 -6.61 -24.97
CA GLY A 21 1.37 -5.48 -24.19
C GLY A 21 0.74 -4.17 -24.62
N ALA A 22 1.18 -3.08 -24.00
CA ALA A 22 0.74 -1.73 -24.33
C ALA A 22 1.89 -0.75 -24.18
N TYR A 23 1.77 0.39 -24.87
CA TYR A 23 2.75 1.46 -24.79
C TYR A 23 2.06 2.82 -24.77
N THR A 24 2.76 3.81 -24.24
CA THR A 24 2.35 5.21 -24.32
C THR A 24 3.52 6.05 -24.82
N VAL A 25 3.21 7.06 -25.60
CA VAL A 25 4.17 8.04 -26.11
C VAL A 25 3.67 9.42 -25.74
N VAL A 26 4.51 10.21 -25.10
CA VAL A 26 4.23 11.63 -24.84
C VAL A 26 5.26 12.49 -25.53
N LYS A 27 4.84 13.66 -26.01
CA LYS A 27 5.73 14.71 -26.50
C LYS A 27 5.94 15.74 -25.39
N THR A 28 7.19 16.01 -25.02
CA THR A 28 7.54 17.02 -24.01
C THR A 28 7.43 18.43 -24.60
N GLU A 29 7.40 19.45 -23.73
CA GLU A 29 7.43 20.86 -24.14
C GLU A 29 8.70 21.19 -24.94
N ASP A 30 9.82 20.55 -24.61
CA ASP A 30 11.12 20.69 -25.29
C ASP A 30 11.17 19.95 -26.65
N GLY A 31 10.12 19.20 -27.00
CA GLY A 31 9.98 18.52 -28.29
C GLY A 31 10.43 17.06 -28.31
N ASP A 32 10.93 16.52 -27.19
CA ASP A 32 11.31 15.11 -27.07
C ASP A 32 10.09 14.20 -27.02
N TYR A 33 10.29 12.93 -27.41
CA TYR A 33 9.28 11.89 -27.30
C TYR A 33 9.69 10.86 -26.23
N LEU A 34 8.91 10.75 -25.17
CA LEU A 34 9.11 9.75 -24.12
C LEU A 34 8.15 8.58 -24.37
N THR A 35 8.71 7.43 -24.73
CA THR A 35 7.97 6.18 -24.95
C THR A 35 8.15 5.25 -23.76
N HIS A 36 7.04 4.75 -23.23
CA HIS A 36 7.05 3.73 -22.18
C HIS A 36 6.26 2.52 -22.66
N THR A 37 6.91 1.35 -22.67
CA THR A 37 6.33 0.07 -23.10
C THR A 37 6.21 -0.85 -21.90
N MET A 38 5.15 -1.65 -21.87
CA MET A 38 4.96 -2.69 -20.86
C MET A 38 4.43 -3.97 -21.52
N ALA A 39 5.01 -5.11 -21.15
CA ALA A 39 4.46 -6.40 -21.53
C ALA A 39 3.15 -6.65 -20.76
N ILE A 40 2.22 -7.40 -21.36
CA ILE A 40 0.93 -7.68 -20.71
C ILE A 40 1.10 -8.37 -19.35
N ALA A 41 2.13 -9.21 -19.21
CA ALA A 41 2.46 -9.87 -17.96
C ALA A 41 2.75 -8.88 -16.81
N ASP A 42 3.49 -7.80 -17.10
CA ASP A 42 3.82 -6.78 -16.11
C ASP A 42 2.60 -5.94 -15.72
N ILE A 43 1.72 -5.69 -16.69
CA ILE A 43 0.45 -4.99 -16.47
C ILE A 43 -0.46 -5.83 -15.58
N TYR A 44 -0.57 -7.13 -15.84
CA TYR A 44 -1.35 -8.04 -14.99
C TYR A 44 -0.73 -8.24 -13.61
N ALA A 45 0.60 -8.22 -13.49
CA ALA A 45 1.24 -8.22 -12.17
C ALA A 45 0.84 -6.97 -11.33
N ILE A 46 0.61 -5.83 -11.97
CA ILE A 46 0.06 -4.63 -11.30
C ILE A 46 -1.42 -4.83 -10.94
N ARG A 47 -2.24 -5.33 -11.88
CA ARG A 47 -3.66 -5.66 -11.64
C ARG A 47 -3.80 -6.54 -10.40
N ASP A 48 -3.00 -7.60 -10.32
CA ASP A 48 -3.12 -8.64 -9.30
C ASP A 48 -2.83 -8.12 -7.88
N ARG A 49 -2.09 -7.00 -7.77
CA ARG A 49 -1.86 -6.30 -6.50
C ARG A 49 -3.02 -5.39 -6.07
N SER A 50 -3.89 -4.97 -7.00
CA SER A 50 -4.96 -4.02 -6.73
C SER A 50 -6.06 -4.61 -5.82
N THR A 51 -6.59 -3.76 -4.93
CA THR A 51 -7.65 -4.14 -3.98
C THR A 51 -8.94 -4.56 -4.71
N ALA A 52 -9.30 -3.85 -5.78
CA ALA A 52 -10.45 -4.16 -6.62
C ALA A 52 -10.36 -5.55 -7.24
N TRP A 53 -9.18 -5.93 -7.78
CA TRP A 53 -8.98 -7.25 -8.34
C TRP A 53 -9.00 -8.35 -7.28
N LYS A 54 -8.33 -8.13 -6.13
CA LYS A 54 -8.39 -9.07 -5.00
C LYS A 54 -9.83 -9.29 -4.51
N ALA A 55 -10.66 -8.24 -4.49
CA ALA A 55 -12.08 -8.34 -4.16
C ALA A 55 -12.88 -9.11 -5.23
N TRP A 56 -12.56 -8.95 -6.52
CA TRP A 56 -13.13 -9.77 -7.58
C TRP A 56 -12.79 -11.25 -7.42
N ILE A 57 -11.52 -11.58 -7.18
CA ILE A 57 -11.09 -12.97 -7.00
C ILE A 57 -11.76 -13.62 -5.79
N SER A 58 -11.79 -12.92 -4.66
CA SER A 58 -12.30 -13.46 -3.39
C SER A 58 -13.83 -13.45 -3.27
N LYS A 59 -14.49 -12.38 -3.74
CA LYS A 59 -15.92 -12.11 -3.48
C LYS A 59 -16.76 -12.01 -4.76
N LYS A 60 -16.15 -12.16 -5.95
CA LYS A 60 -16.81 -11.93 -7.25
C LYS A 60 -17.50 -10.57 -7.36
N LYS A 61 -17.00 -9.57 -6.62
CA LYS A 61 -17.47 -8.19 -6.73
C LYS A 61 -16.96 -7.62 -8.05
N SER A 62 -17.87 -7.29 -8.96
CA SER A 62 -17.53 -6.70 -10.27
C SER A 62 -16.61 -5.50 -10.10
N CYS A 63 -15.62 -5.39 -10.97
CA CYS A 63 -14.65 -4.31 -10.95
C CYS A 63 -14.22 -3.94 -12.40
N PRO A 64 -13.64 -2.74 -12.60
CA PRO A 64 -13.27 -2.25 -13.94
C PRO A 64 -12.32 -3.18 -14.71
N TRP A 65 -11.52 -3.99 -14.04
CA TRP A 65 -10.66 -4.99 -14.70
C TRP A 65 -11.43 -6.12 -15.37
N VAL A 66 -12.72 -6.31 -15.03
CA VAL A 66 -13.59 -7.33 -15.63
C VAL A 66 -14.50 -6.71 -16.69
N THR A 67 -15.02 -5.51 -16.42
CA THR A 67 -15.96 -4.84 -17.34
C THR A 67 -15.24 -4.08 -18.46
N ASP A 68 -14.04 -3.56 -18.20
CA ASP A 68 -13.32 -2.61 -19.06
C ASP A 68 -11.79 -2.88 -19.07
N GLU A 69 -11.39 -4.14 -19.29
CA GLU A 69 -9.98 -4.59 -19.15
C GLU A 69 -8.99 -3.75 -20.00
N GLU A 70 -9.31 -3.47 -21.26
CA GLU A 70 -8.45 -2.68 -22.15
C GLU A 70 -8.19 -1.26 -21.61
N GLN A 71 -9.23 -0.62 -21.09
CA GLN A 71 -9.11 0.71 -20.50
C GLN A 71 -8.23 0.69 -19.26
N MET A 72 -8.31 -0.39 -18.48
CA MET A 72 -7.46 -0.60 -17.31
C MET A 72 -6.01 -0.89 -17.67
N ILE A 73 -5.76 -1.63 -18.75
CA ILE A 73 -4.41 -1.84 -19.33
C ILE A 73 -3.81 -0.47 -19.71
N LEU A 74 -4.53 0.33 -20.50
CA LEU A 74 -4.08 1.66 -20.95
C LEU A 74 -3.81 2.59 -19.77
N LYS A 75 -4.76 2.67 -18.81
CA LYS A 75 -4.62 3.48 -17.59
C LYS A 75 -3.36 3.08 -16.80
N THR A 76 -3.06 1.79 -16.72
CA THR A 76 -1.89 1.27 -16.00
C THR A 76 -0.60 1.74 -16.65
N VAL A 77 -0.46 1.61 -17.97
CA VAL A 77 0.74 2.05 -18.69
C VAL A 77 0.94 3.56 -18.58
N VAL A 78 -0.13 4.35 -18.73
CA VAL A 78 -0.07 5.81 -18.57
C VAL A 78 0.35 6.19 -17.15
N LYS A 79 -0.23 5.56 -16.11
CA LYS A 79 0.15 5.83 -14.71
C LYS A 79 1.61 5.49 -14.41
N GLN A 80 2.16 4.40 -14.98
CA GLN A 80 3.56 4.05 -14.80
C GLN A 80 4.49 5.03 -15.53
N ALA A 81 4.17 5.38 -16.77
CA ALA A 81 4.96 6.32 -17.57
C ALA A 81 4.98 7.72 -16.95
N ALA A 82 3.83 8.18 -16.45
CA ALA A 82 3.65 9.53 -15.95
C ALA A 82 4.55 9.88 -14.75
N LYS A 83 5.15 8.89 -14.07
CA LYS A 83 6.13 9.11 -12.99
C LYS A 83 7.41 9.77 -13.48
N TYR A 84 7.74 9.57 -14.75
CA TYR A 84 8.98 10.05 -15.37
C TYR A 84 8.77 11.32 -16.20
N TRP A 85 7.53 11.83 -16.28
CA TRP A 85 7.24 13.03 -17.05
C TRP A 85 7.62 14.29 -16.26
N PRO A 86 8.11 15.34 -16.92
CA PRO A 86 8.31 16.64 -16.28
C PRO A 86 6.99 17.14 -15.66
N ARG A 87 6.99 17.43 -14.35
CA ARG A 87 5.79 17.85 -13.58
C ARG A 87 6.02 19.20 -12.89
N ARG A 88 4.91 19.92 -12.64
CA ARG A 88 4.89 21.15 -11.82
C ARG A 88 4.29 20.80 -10.44
N GLU A 89 4.93 21.22 -9.34
CA GLU A 89 4.63 20.82 -7.94
C GLU A 89 3.15 20.89 -7.50
N ARG A 90 2.34 21.80 -8.08
CA ARG A 90 0.92 21.93 -7.70
C ARG A 90 0.05 20.75 -8.13
N LEU A 91 0.48 19.98 -9.13
CA LEU A 91 -0.30 18.87 -9.68
C LEU A 91 -0.21 17.61 -8.81
N ASP A 92 0.90 17.40 -8.10
CA ASP A 92 1.16 16.17 -7.36
C ASP A 92 0.24 16.02 -6.13
N LYS A 93 -0.04 17.12 -5.42
CA LYS A 93 -0.96 17.11 -4.25
C LYS A 93 -2.39 16.68 -4.59
N ALA A 94 -2.87 16.97 -5.81
CA ALA A 94 -4.21 16.57 -6.24
C ALA A 94 -4.27 15.09 -6.67
N ILE A 95 -3.15 14.56 -7.18
CA ILE A 95 -3.03 13.16 -7.61
C ILE A 95 -2.96 12.23 -6.41
N ASP A 96 -2.27 12.62 -5.34
CA ASP A 96 -2.20 11.84 -4.09
C ASP A 96 -3.58 11.71 -3.43
N TYR A 97 -4.36 12.79 -3.42
CA TYR A 97 -5.74 12.78 -2.91
C TYR A 97 -6.62 11.76 -3.65
N VAL A 98 -6.57 11.75 -4.98
CA VAL A 98 -7.37 10.83 -5.83
C VAL A 98 -6.91 9.37 -5.68
N ASN A 99 -5.61 9.11 -5.53
CA ASN A 99 -5.10 7.75 -5.35
C ASN A 99 -5.45 7.16 -3.96
N THR A 100 -5.65 8.00 -2.95
CA THR A 100 -5.85 7.56 -1.56
C THR A 100 -7.33 7.52 -1.15
N GLU A 101 -8.14 8.50 -1.56
CA GLU A 101 -9.53 8.63 -1.08
C GLU A 101 -10.61 8.08 -2.02
N ALA A 102 -10.33 7.92 -3.33
CA ALA A 102 -11.34 7.49 -4.31
C ALA A 102 -11.50 5.96 -4.46
N GLY A 103 -10.79 5.15 -3.66
CA GLY A 103 -10.88 3.68 -3.71
C GLY A 103 -10.31 3.04 -4.99
N GLU A 104 -9.67 3.83 -5.86
CA GLU A 104 -8.97 3.38 -7.08
C GLU A 104 -7.44 3.29 -6.91
N GLY A 105 -6.97 3.24 -5.67
CA GLY A 105 -5.55 3.13 -5.35
C GLY A 105 -5.01 1.71 -5.57
N ILE A 106 -3.91 1.62 -6.32
CA ILE A 106 -2.90 0.61 -5.98
C ILE A 106 -2.37 1.07 -4.63
N ASP A 107 -2.54 0.24 -3.61
CA ASP A 107 -2.05 0.53 -2.28
C ASP A 107 -0.51 0.53 -2.30
N PHE A 108 0.07 1.69 -2.60
CA PHE A 108 1.51 1.95 -2.43
C PHE A 108 1.85 2.15 -0.94
N GLY A 109 0.84 2.16 -0.05
CA GLY A 109 1.00 2.31 1.39
C GLY A 109 1.75 1.16 2.06
N ASN A 110 2.00 0.05 1.38
CA ASN A 110 2.89 -0.99 1.91
C ASN A 110 4.38 -0.58 1.91
N GLU A 111 4.77 0.54 1.28
CA GLU A 111 6.16 1.04 1.32
C GLU A 111 6.35 2.41 1.97
N GLN A 112 5.26 3.10 2.34
CA GLN A 112 5.33 4.23 3.27
C GLN A 112 4.73 3.79 4.60
N GLN A 113 5.57 3.19 5.44
CA GLN A 113 5.26 3.18 6.87
C GLN A 113 5.11 4.65 7.27
N GLU A 114 3.89 5.07 7.61
CA GLU A 114 3.64 6.30 8.37
C GLU A 114 4.77 6.42 9.42
N PRO A 115 5.46 7.56 9.52
CA PRO A 115 6.57 7.70 10.46
C PRO A 115 6.06 7.33 11.85
N ARG A 116 6.52 6.17 12.36
CA ARG A 116 6.10 5.68 13.67
C ARG A 116 6.62 6.67 14.70
N ASP A 117 5.72 7.18 15.53
CA ASP A 117 6.11 7.99 16.68
C ASP A 117 6.93 7.12 17.64
N ILE A 118 8.24 7.38 17.68
CA ILE A 118 9.22 6.66 18.51
C ILE A 118 9.49 7.35 19.84
N THR A 119 8.63 8.29 20.26
CA THR A 119 8.79 8.99 21.54
C THR A 119 8.89 7.95 22.67
N PRO A 120 10.01 7.89 23.43
CA PRO A 120 10.18 6.92 24.50
C PRO A 120 9.13 7.07 25.59
N ALA A 121 8.77 5.97 26.25
CA ALA A 121 7.89 6.00 27.42
C ALA A 121 8.53 6.81 28.55
N SER A 122 7.72 7.61 29.26
CA SER A 122 8.20 8.33 30.44
C SER A 122 8.36 7.40 31.65
N GLU A 123 9.18 7.81 32.61
CA GLU A 123 9.35 7.09 33.88
C GLU A 123 8.00 6.85 34.60
N ASP A 124 7.11 7.84 34.56
CA ASP A 124 5.76 7.74 35.14
C ASP A 124 4.91 6.65 34.47
N GLN A 125 5.03 6.50 33.15
CA GLN A 125 4.31 5.46 32.41
C GLN A 125 4.86 4.08 32.75
N LEU A 126 6.17 3.90 32.81
CA LEU A 126 6.80 2.62 33.17
C LEU A 126 6.47 2.21 34.61
N LYS A 127 6.44 3.18 35.52
CA LYS A 127 6.00 2.98 36.91
C LYS A 127 4.54 2.56 36.96
N ALA A 128 3.65 3.24 36.24
CA ALA A 128 2.23 2.91 36.18
C ALA A 128 1.97 1.48 35.66
N ILE A 129 2.73 1.04 34.64
CA ILE A 129 2.65 -0.33 34.14
C ILE A 129 3.07 -1.33 35.22
N THR A 130 4.19 -1.06 35.90
CA THR A 130 4.70 -1.94 36.95
C THR A 130 3.71 -2.07 38.11
N ASP A 131 3.13 -0.96 38.56
CA ASP A 131 2.12 -0.95 39.62
C ASP A 131 0.85 -1.72 39.22
N LEU A 132 0.41 -1.58 37.97
CA LEU A 132 -0.76 -2.30 37.45
C LEU A 132 -0.48 -3.79 37.24
N MET A 133 0.73 -4.14 36.81
CA MET A 133 1.16 -5.54 36.71
C MET A 133 1.10 -6.23 38.06
N LEU A 134 1.63 -5.59 39.12
CA LEU A 134 1.56 -6.14 40.48
C LEU A 134 0.11 -6.39 40.93
N LYS A 135 -0.81 -5.47 40.61
CA LYS A 135 -2.25 -5.62 40.94
C LYS A 135 -2.91 -6.80 40.23
N VAL A 136 -2.46 -7.17 39.04
CA VAL A 136 -3.00 -8.30 38.28
C VAL A 136 -2.20 -9.61 38.48
N ASN A 137 -1.29 -9.64 39.45
CA ASN A 137 -0.30 -10.71 39.68
C ASN A 137 0.53 -11.04 38.42
N GLY A 138 0.93 -10.00 37.69
CA GLY A 138 1.82 -10.08 36.53
C GLY A 138 3.21 -9.51 36.83
N GLU A 139 4.14 -9.77 35.92
CA GLU A 139 5.53 -9.33 36.00
C GLU A 139 6.10 -9.08 34.60
N TRP A 140 7.23 -8.37 34.55
CA TRP A 140 8.05 -8.18 33.35
C TRP A 140 8.78 -9.47 32.95
N SER A 141 8.02 -10.50 32.59
CA SER A 141 8.53 -11.81 32.16
C SER A 141 8.82 -11.87 30.66
N ASP A 142 9.67 -12.81 30.25
CA ASP A 142 9.90 -13.13 28.83
C ASP A 142 8.60 -13.45 28.08
N ALA A 143 7.64 -14.07 28.76
CA ALA A 143 6.32 -14.35 28.19
C ALA A 143 5.55 -13.06 27.90
N PHE A 144 5.64 -12.06 28.79
CA PHE A 144 5.05 -10.75 28.57
C PHE A 144 5.75 -9.97 27.46
N PHE A 145 7.08 -9.98 27.43
CA PHE A 145 7.88 -9.38 26.36
C PHE A 145 7.58 -10.01 24.99
N THR A 146 7.43 -11.33 24.94
CA THR A 146 7.00 -12.05 23.72
C THR A 146 5.61 -11.62 23.28
N PHE A 147 4.68 -11.48 24.24
CA PHE A 147 3.32 -11.04 23.96
C PHE A 147 3.26 -9.62 23.40
N ILE A 148 3.94 -8.65 24.02
CA ILE A 148 3.95 -7.26 23.54
C ILE A 148 4.74 -7.11 22.24
N SER A 149 5.84 -7.84 22.06
CA SER A 149 6.60 -7.84 20.79
C SER A 149 5.72 -8.31 19.62
N LYS A 150 4.95 -9.39 19.84
CA LYS A 150 3.98 -9.88 18.85
C LYS A 150 2.84 -8.89 18.62
N LYS A 151 2.38 -8.19 19.66
CA LYS A 151 1.29 -7.22 19.57
C LYS A 151 1.68 -5.98 18.76
N PHE A 152 2.89 -5.46 18.98
CA PHE A 152 3.38 -4.23 18.34
C PHE A 152 4.22 -4.50 17.09
N ASN A 153 4.44 -5.79 16.75
CA ASN A 153 5.13 -6.23 15.55
C ASN A 153 6.57 -5.69 15.42
N HIS A 154 7.28 -5.65 16.55
CA HIS A 154 8.73 -5.40 16.63
C HIS A 154 9.28 -6.01 17.93
N GLN A 155 10.61 -6.12 18.03
CA GLN A 155 11.25 -6.80 19.16
C GLN A 155 11.39 -5.88 20.37
N ILE A 156 10.74 -6.25 21.48
CA ILE A 156 10.82 -5.56 22.77
C ILE A 156 11.38 -6.56 23.79
N SER A 157 12.54 -6.26 24.36
CA SER A 157 13.27 -7.09 25.32
C SER A 157 13.51 -6.39 26.66
N SER A 158 13.22 -5.09 26.78
CA SER A 158 13.27 -4.36 28.04
C SER A 158 12.17 -3.29 28.11
N PRO A 159 11.75 -2.85 29.32
CA PRO A 159 10.73 -1.81 29.47
C PRO A 159 11.13 -0.47 28.84
N GLU A 160 12.41 -0.16 28.80
CA GLU A 160 12.96 1.08 28.22
C GLU A 160 12.79 1.18 26.70
N GLN A 161 12.55 0.05 26.02
CA GLN A 161 12.32 0.00 24.58
C GLN A 161 10.87 0.35 24.20
N LEU A 162 10.01 0.61 25.19
CA LEU A 162 8.63 1.00 24.95
C LEU A 162 8.54 2.47 24.54
N THR A 163 7.70 2.71 23.53
CA THR A 163 7.24 4.06 23.19
C THR A 163 6.12 4.51 24.13
N ALA A 164 5.91 5.82 24.24
CA ALA A 164 4.82 6.40 25.02
C ALA A 164 3.43 5.87 24.59
N PHE A 165 3.24 5.63 23.28
CA PHE A 165 2.03 5.06 22.74
C PHE A 165 1.80 3.61 23.20
N GLU A 166 2.83 2.77 23.11
CA GLU A 166 2.76 1.37 23.54
C GLU A 166 2.54 1.28 25.04
N ALA A 167 3.22 2.13 25.81
CA ALA A 167 3.05 2.21 27.26
C ALA A 167 1.61 2.54 27.65
N ASN A 168 0.98 3.54 27.03
CA ASN A 168 -0.43 3.86 27.25
C ASN A 168 -1.35 2.69 26.89
N THR A 169 -1.08 2.01 25.77
CA THR A 169 -1.86 0.83 25.35
C THR A 169 -1.74 -0.29 26.38
N ILE A 170 -0.55 -0.54 26.93
CA ILE A 170 -0.31 -1.54 27.98
C ILE A 170 -1.05 -1.17 29.26
N ILE A 171 -0.97 0.10 29.69
CA ILE A 171 -1.69 0.62 30.87
C ILE A 171 -3.20 0.35 30.74
N ASP A 172 -3.80 0.67 29.60
CA ASP A 172 -5.24 0.46 29.37
C ASP A 172 -5.61 -1.02 29.39
N MET A 173 -4.77 -1.90 28.82
CA MET A 173 -4.99 -3.34 28.88
C MET A 173 -4.94 -3.88 30.31
N LEU A 174 -3.97 -3.43 31.10
CA LEU A 174 -3.82 -3.86 32.50
C LEU A 174 -4.94 -3.31 33.38
N ARG A 175 -5.39 -2.07 33.16
CA ARG A 175 -6.57 -1.50 33.83
C ARG A 175 -7.82 -2.31 33.57
N LYS A 176 -8.13 -2.60 32.29
CA LYS A 176 -9.28 -3.44 31.92
C LYS A 176 -9.21 -4.83 32.56
N LYS A 177 -8.01 -5.42 32.66
CA LYS A 177 -7.80 -6.72 33.30
C LYS A 177 -7.94 -6.66 34.82
N ALA A 178 -7.60 -5.53 35.45
CA ALA A 178 -7.79 -5.31 36.88
C ALA A 178 -9.25 -5.03 37.24
N GLU A 179 -10.00 -4.36 36.37
CA GLU A 179 -11.43 -4.05 36.55
C GLU A 179 -12.35 -5.23 36.21
N GLY A 180 -11.94 -6.11 35.29
CA GLY A 180 -12.69 -7.31 34.89
C GLY A 180 -12.48 -8.53 35.81
N LYS A 181 -11.97 -8.33 37.02
CA LYS A 181 -11.63 -9.38 38.00
C LYS A 181 -12.37 -9.17 39.31
#